data_AF-A0AAW0CVT2-F1
#
_entry.id   AF-A0AAW0CVT2-F1
#
_cell.length_a   1.000
_cell.length_b   1.000
_cell.length_c   1.000
_cell.angle_alpha   90.00
_cell.angle_beta   90.00
_cell.angle_gamma   90.00
#
_symmetry.space_group_name_H-M   'P 1'
#
loop_
_entity.id
_entity.type
_entity.pdbx_description
1 polymer ?
#
loop_
_entity_poly.entity_id
_entity_poly.type
_entity_poly.pdbx_seq_one_letter_code
_entity_poly.pdbx_strand_id
1 'polypeptide(L)'
;MQTESPVAQIGTVDTNHSTYCIADPLIRPQFNVQRSTSNVHAKKPSNVHAKKPSNVHAQKTPEQRNNGPESPDLFSKLSLQEKNAVINFLVVILKVSADILRNMVPRHQGIAIRTSDGKRKDAASLRAEFTSHACTNSCLILESEAVRAGLTGKEALNSTELQECRLVLNVLSNTKKRKADSVGHHPSSPKKARHSVEESTSNAGFPYILPQSEKDKIICEFRDSTSNATLKRYECSFCGKLELATDVKMRSVQNLDISILERAVDALRVSSSQPRIEPFKASSLMDGSNYVLCHVCALSVSRNKFQTIPLRSYANGLWIGEVPPELQDLTLLEEQCIARARATRCMYKIKLGPSGQLAARGNVCILPQDTSSFVS
;
A
#
# COMPACT_ATOMS: atom_id res chain seq x y z
N MET A 1 -35.54 14.60 -66.35
CA MET A 1 -35.44 13.64 -65.23
C MET A 1 -34.77 14.37 -64.07
N GLN A 2 -35.57 14.98 -63.21
CA GLN A 2 -35.14 15.61 -61.96
C GLN A 2 -35.60 14.68 -60.84
N THR A 3 -34.66 14.25 -60.00
CA THR A 3 -34.95 13.42 -58.81
C THR A 3 -34.77 14.29 -57.58
N GLU A 4 -35.89 14.61 -56.93
CA GLU A 4 -35.95 15.26 -55.63
C GLU A 4 -35.63 14.25 -54.51
N SER A 5 -34.87 14.68 -53.51
CA SER A 5 -34.62 13.94 -52.25
C SER A 5 -35.51 14.51 -51.15
N PRO A 6 -36.06 13.69 -50.23
CA PRO A 6 -36.87 14.18 -49.14
C PRO A 6 -36.04 14.56 -47.90
N VAL A 7 -36.41 15.70 -47.33
CA VAL A 7 -35.93 16.27 -46.06
C VAL A 7 -36.64 15.57 -44.90
N ALA A 8 -35.86 15.06 -43.93
CA ALA A 8 -36.38 14.50 -42.68
C ALA A 8 -36.57 15.62 -41.63
N GLN A 9 -37.77 15.67 -41.04
CA GLN A 9 -38.16 16.60 -39.98
C GLN A 9 -37.60 16.16 -38.62
N ILE A 10 -37.08 17.12 -37.87
CA ILE A 10 -36.61 16.97 -36.48
C ILE A 10 -37.79 17.26 -35.55
N GLY A 11 -38.17 16.27 -34.74
CA GLY A 11 -39.17 16.41 -33.68
C GLY A 11 -38.61 17.12 -32.45
N THR A 12 -39.34 18.10 -31.95
CA THR A 12 -39.11 18.81 -30.68
C THR A 12 -39.63 17.99 -29.50
N VAL A 13 -38.85 17.90 -28.42
CA VAL A 13 -39.25 17.27 -27.15
C VAL A 13 -39.55 18.37 -26.13
N ASP A 14 -40.77 18.36 -25.62
CA ASP A 14 -41.27 19.24 -24.56
C ASP A 14 -40.59 18.97 -23.21
N THR A 15 -39.99 20.02 -22.63
CA THR A 15 -39.51 20.02 -21.24
C THR A 15 -40.60 20.52 -20.31
N ASN A 16 -41.23 19.61 -19.57
CA ASN A 16 -42.15 19.95 -18.49
C ASN A 16 -41.39 20.37 -17.22
N HIS A 17 -41.69 21.59 -16.77
CA HIS A 17 -41.38 22.15 -15.46
C HIS A 17 -41.98 21.30 -14.33
N SER A 18 -41.19 21.03 -13.28
CA SER A 18 -41.72 20.64 -11.97
C SER A 18 -41.11 21.50 -10.87
N THR A 19 -41.99 22.29 -10.27
CA THR A 19 -41.79 23.24 -9.19
C THR A 19 -41.66 22.49 -7.86
N TYR A 20 -40.61 22.73 -7.08
CA TYR A 20 -40.55 22.33 -5.67
C TYR A 20 -40.64 23.55 -4.76
N CYS A 21 -41.65 23.52 -3.90
CA CYS A 21 -41.93 24.51 -2.87
C CYS A 21 -40.96 24.36 -1.68
N ILE A 22 -40.54 25.52 -1.16
CA ILE A 22 -39.77 25.70 0.06
C ILE A 22 -40.74 25.77 1.25
N ALA A 23 -40.47 25.03 2.33
CA ALA A 23 -40.97 25.33 3.67
C ALA A 23 -40.00 24.82 4.74
N ASP A 24 -39.47 25.76 5.52
CA ASP A 24 -38.68 25.71 6.76
C ASP A 24 -39.59 25.44 8.00
N PRO A 25 -39.12 25.44 9.27
CA PRO A 25 -37.93 24.80 9.87
C PRO A 25 -38.19 24.20 11.30
N LEU A 26 -37.11 23.73 11.95
CA LEU A 26 -36.88 23.56 13.42
C LEU A 26 -37.57 22.43 14.19
N ILE A 27 -36.79 21.40 14.61
CA ILE A 27 -36.81 20.85 15.99
C ILE A 27 -35.39 20.32 16.36
N ARG A 28 -34.77 20.86 17.41
CA ARG A 28 -33.66 20.25 18.16
C ARG A 28 -34.23 19.49 19.37
N PRO A 29 -33.71 18.30 19.72
CA PRO A 29 -33.80 17.80 21.09
C PRO A 29 -32.44 17.82 21.79
N GLN A 30 -32.44 18.39 23.00
CA GLN A 30 -31.37 18.23 23.99
C GLN A 30 -31.46 16.83 24.61
N PHE A 31 -30.34 16.12 24.71
CA PHE A 31 -30.25 14.88 25.49
C PHE A 31 -29.62 15.16 26.85
N ASN A 32 -30.40 14.89 27.89
CA ASN A 32 -30.01 14.88 29.29
C ASN A 32 -29.63 13.44 29.67
N VAL A 33 -28.41 13.21 30.17
CA VAL A 33 -27.94 11.88 30.60
C VAL A 33 -27.98 11.83 32.12
N GLN A 34 -28.98 11.15 32.69
CA GLN A 34 -28.97 10.73 34.09
C GLN A 34 -28.39 9.31 34.20
N ARG A 35 -27.28 9.18 34.95
CA ARG A 35 -26.75 7.90 35.43
C ARG A 35 -27.51 7.50 36.70
N SER A 36 -28.10 6.32 36.72
CA SER A 36 -28.58 5.66 37.93
C SER A 36 -27.87 4.32 38.11
N THR A 37 -27.15 4.21 39.24
CA THR A 37 -26.56 3.01 39.81
C THR A 37 -27.61 2.12 40.46
N SER A 38 -27.47 0.80 40.38
CA SER A 38 -27.75 -0.09 41.52
C SER A 38 -27.17 -1.50 41.35
N ASN A 39 -26.42 -1.91 42.38
CA ASN A 39 -26.03 -3.27 42.73
C ASN A 39 -27.21 -3.97 43.43
N VAL A 40 -27.44 -5.27 43.17
CA VAL A 40 -28.03 -6.18 44.17
C VAL A 40 -27.40 -7.58 44.07
N HIS A 41 -27.07 -8.10 45.24
CA HIS A 41 -26.46 -9.41 45.52
C HIS A 41 -27.47 -10.59 45.54
N ALA A 42 -26.92 -11.76 45.20
CA ALA A 42 -27.10 -13.09 45.81
C ALA A 42 -28.42 -13.88 45.62
N LYS A 43 -28.31 -15.12 45.10
CA LYS A 43 -28.32 -16.38 45.88
C LYS A 43 -28.23 -17.64 45.00
N LYS A 44 -27.47 -18.63 45.49
CA LYS A 44 -27.45 -20.06 45.11
C LYS A 44 -28.63 -20.79 45.80
N PRO A 45 -29.13 -21.96 45.34
CA PRO A 45 -28.45 -23.23 45.70
C PRO A 45 -28.59 -24.46 44.75
N SER A 46 -27.64 -25.39 44.95
CA SER A 46 -27.68 -26.88 44.92
C SER A 46 -28.29 -27.73 43.79
N ASN A 47 -27.37 -28.48 43.13
CA ASN A 47 -27.29 -29.94 42.85
C ASN A 47 -28.56 -30.79 42.59
N VAL A 48 -28.49 -31.68 41.58
CA VAL A 48 -28.43 -33.16 41.74
C VAL A 48 -28.44 -33.91 40.36
N HIS A 49 -27.64 -35.00 40.30
CA HIS A 49 -27.61 -36.20 39.44
C HIS A 49 -27.22 -36.22 37.94
N ALA A 50 -25.98 -36.69 37.73
CA ALA A 50 -25.50 -37.79 36.88
C ALA A 50 -26.41 -38.42 35.79
N LYS A 51 -25.89 -38.42 34.55
CA LYS A 51 -25.82 -39.57 33.62
C LYS A 51 -24.87 -39.25 32.44
N LYS A 52 -23.98 -40.19 32.12
CA LYS A 52 -23.20 -40.35 30.87
C LYS A 52 -23.52 -41.78 30.36
N PRO A 53 -23.16 -42.22 29.13
CA PRO A 53 -22.45 -41.50 28.05
C PRO A 53 -23.08 -41.68 26.66
N SER A 54 -22.73 -40.80 25.71
CA SER A 54 -22.75 -41.16 24.28
C SER A 54 -21.73 -40.32 23.50
N ASN A 55 -21.04 -41.02 22.61
CA ASN A 55 -19.98 -40.56 21.71
C ASN A 55 -20.34 -39.28 20.95
N VAL A 56 -19.50 -38.26 21.05
CA VAL A 56 -19.46 -37.16 20.06
C VAL A 56 -18.00 -36.83 19.75
N HIS A 57 -17.72 -36.79 18.46
CA HIS A 57 -16.45 -36.41 17.85
C HIS A 57 -15.79 -35.18 18.47
N ALA A 58 -14.47 -35.27 18.64
CA ALA A 58 -13.59 -34.19 19.00
C ALA A 58 -13.71 -33.03 17.99
N GLN A 59 -14.44 -31.98 18.36
CA GLN A 59 -14.37 -30.68 17.71
C GLN A 59 -13.06 -30.00 18.12
N LYS A 60 -12.21 -29.74 17.12
CA LYS A 60 -11.05 -28.85 17.27
C LYS A 60 -11.57 -27.44 17.53
N THR A 61 -11.13 -26.86 18.64
CA THR A 61 -11.26 -25.44 18.95
C THR A 61 -10.60 -24.59 17.85
N PRO A 62 -11.30 -23.60 17.26
CA PRO A 62 -10.68 -22.64 16.38
C PRO A 62 -9.98 -21.58 17.22
N GLU A 63 -8.64 -21.60 17.20
CA GLU A 63 -7.82 -20.48 17.66
C GLU A 63 -8.25 -19.19 16.92
N GLN A 64 -8.62 -18.19 17.71
CA GLN A 64 -8.90 -16.84 17.25
C GLN A 64 -7.64 -16.22 16.64
N ARG A 65 -7.57 -16.17 15.30
CA ARG A 65 -6.64 -15.30 14.58
C ARG A 65 -7.25 -13.92 14.42
N ASN A 66 -7.02 -13.07 15.42
CA ASN A 66 -7.18 -11.63 15.31
C ASN A 66 -5.98 -11.05 14.54
N ASN A 67 -6.09 -10.97 13.22
CA ASN A 67 -5.16 -10.21 12.39
C ASN A 67 -5.81 -8.86 12.06
N GLY A 68 -5.64 -7.87 12.95
CA GLY A 68 -5.88 -6.46 12.63
C GLY A 68 -4.82 -5.93 11.65
N PRO A 69 -5.01 -4.72 11.08
CA PRO A 69 -4.08 -4.14 10.12
C PRO A 69 -2.72 -3.92 10.80
N GLU A 70 -1.67 -4.49 10.21
CA GLU A 70 -0.29 -4.30 10.63
C GLU A 70 0.04 -2.80 10.61
N SER A 71 0.24 -2.24 11.80
CA SER A 71 0.93 -0.96 12.03
C SER A 71 2.18 -0.90 11.15
N PRO A 72 2.61 0.28 10.64
CA PRO A 72 3.91 0.41 10.00
C PRO A 72 4.95 -0.33 10.83
N ASP A 73 5.70 -1.26 10.21
CA ASP A 73 6.63 -2.19 10.86
C ASP A 73 7.48 -1.47 11.93
N LEU A 74 7.03 -1.53 13.18
CA LEU A 74 7.74 -0.97 14.32
C LEU A 74 8.84 -1.95 14.70
N PHE A 75 10.04 -1.44 14.96
CA PHE A 75 11.18 -2.24 15.42
C PHE A 75 11.32 -2.07 16.92
N SER A 76 11.46 -3.18 17.67
CA SER A 76 11.62 -3.13 19.12
C SER A 76 13.06 -2.90 19.53
N LYS A 77 13.28 -2.00 20.49
CA LYS A 77 14.56 -1.75 21.13
C LYS A 77 14.85 -2.88 22.12
N LEU A 78 15.63 -3.86 21.66
CA LEU A 78 16.00 -5.05 22.41
C LEU A 78 17.50 -5.07 22.70
N SER A 79 17.85 -5.57 23.89
CA SER A 79 19.23 -5.93 24.21
C SER A 79 19.72 -7.08 23.31
N LEU A 80 21.04 -7.26 23.23
CA LEU A 80 21.61 -8.32 22.40
C LEU A 80 21.12 -9.73 22.80
N GLN A 81 21.01 -9.99 24.10
CA GLN A 81 20.49 -11.25 24.63
C GLN A 81 19.05 -11.49 24.21
N GLU A 82 18.20 -10.46 24.27
CA GLU A 82 16.79 -10.53 23.86
C GLU A 82 16.66 -10.78 22.36
N LYS A 83 17.46 -10.10 21.51
CA LYS A 83 17.46 -10.36 20.06
C LYS A 83 17.78 -11.83 19.75
N ASN A 84 18.82 -12.38 20.39
CA ASN A 84 19.19 -13.80 20.24
C ASN A 84 18.07 -14.73 20.73
N ALA A 85 17.41 -14.41 21.84
CA ALA A 85 16.29 -15.19 22.35
C ALA A 85 15.10 -15.20 21.37
N VAL A 86 14.76 -14.06 20.76
CA VAL A 86 13.71 -13.98 19.73
C VAL A 86 14.05 -14.85 18.52
N ILE A 87 15.27 -14.76 18.01
CA ILE A 87 15.70 -15.57 16.85
C ILE A 87 15.66 -17.06 17.17
N ASN A 88 16.19 -17.46 18.32
CA ASN A 88 16.15 -18.86 18.75
C ASN A 88 14.69 -19.35 18.87
N PHE A 89 13.81 -18.55 19.46
CA PHE A 89 12.38 -18.89 19.58
C PHE A 89 11.71 -19.04 18.21
N LEU A 90 11.88 -18.09 17.30
CA LEU A 90 11.24 -18.14 15.98
C LEU A 90 11.75 -19.31 15.12
N VAL A 91 13.06 -19.56 15.17
CA VAL A 91 13.74 -20.49 14.24
C VAL A 91 13.70 -21.91 14.77
N VAL A 92 14.01 -22.12 16.05
CA VAL A 92 14.13 -23.45 16.66
C VAL A 92 12.79 -23.92 17.21
N ILE A 93 12.06 -23.07 17.94
CA ILE A 93 10.82 -23.46 18.62
C ILE A 93 9.64 -23.41 17.64
N LEU A 94 9.40 -22.27 16.98
CA LEU A 94 8.25 -22.13 16.07
C LEU A 94 8.48 -22.71 14.67
N LYS A 95 9.74 -23.01 14.29
CA LYS A 95 10.10 -23.56 12.98
C LYS A 95 9.44 -22.82 11.82
N VAL A 96 9.53 -21.49 11.83
CA VAL A 96 8.86 -20.63 10.84
C VAL A 96 9.15 -21.02 9.38
N SER A 97 8.25 -20.64 8.48
CA SER A 97 8.32 -20.98 7.05
C SER A 97 9.52 -20.32 6.35
N ALA A 98 9.88 -20.83 5.18
CA ALA A 98 10.98 -20.30 4.38
C ALA A 98 10.81 -18.82 4.03
N ASP A 99 9.57 -18.37 3.79
CA ASP A 99 9.31 -16.99 3.40
C ASP A 99 9.49 -16.01 4.56
N ILE A 100 9.08 -16.40 5.77
CA ILE A 100 9.35 -15.62 6.98
C ILE A 100 10.86 -15.49 7.20
N LEU A 101 11.61 -16.59 7.13
CA LEU A 101 13.07 -16.55 7.26
C LEU A 101 13.73 -15.60 6.25
N ARG A 102 13.26 -15.62 5.00
CA ARG A 102 13.79 -14.74 3.94
C ARG A 102 13.48 -13.27 4.18
N ASN A 103 12.33 -12.95 4.74
CA ASN A 103 11.97 -11.58 5.14
C ASN A 103 12.78 -11.09 6.35
N MET A 104 13.32 -12.01 7.17
CA MET A 104 14.22 -11.67 8.25
C MET A 104 15.64 -11.36 7.76
N VAL A 105 16.12 -12.01 6.68
CA VAL A 105 17.52 -11.87 6.23
C VAL A 105 18.00 -10.41 6.06
N PRO A 106 17.28 -9.49 5.41
CA PRO A 106 17.74 -8.11 5.22
C PRO A 106 17.95 -7.33 6.53
N ARG A 107 17.41 -7.84 7.64
CA ARG A 107 17.46 -7.22 8.96
C ARG A 107 18.54 -7.79 9.86
N HIS A 108 19.27 -8.81 9.39
CA HIS A 108 20.30 -9.49 10.17
C HIS A 108 21.66 -9.43 9.46
N GLN A 109 22.65 -8.95 10.20
CA GLN A 109 24.02 -8.85 9.70
C GLN A 109 24.62 -10.25 9.48
N GLY A 110 25.23 -10.46 8.32
CA GLY A 110 25.99 -11.69 8.02
C GLY A 110 25.18 -12.82 7.38
N ILE A 111 23.85 -12.79 7.46
CA ILE A 111 22.99 -13.79 6.82
C ILE A 111 22.73 -13.38 5.36
N ALA A 112 22.75 -14.36 4.45
CA ALA A 112 22.54 -14.09 3.02
C ALA A 112 21.43 -14.98 2.43
N ILE A 113 20.58 -14.41 1.58
CA ILE A 113 19.47 -15.12 0.92
C ILE A 113 19.97 -16.17 -0.09
N ARG A 114 21.17 -15.97 -0.65
CA ARG A 114 21.77 -16.81 -1.69
C ARG A 114 23.03 -17.50 -1.18
N THR A 115 23.31 -18.69 -1.71
CA THR A 115 24.59 -19.40 -1.55
C THR A 115 25.70 -18.68 -2.30
N SER A 116 26.95 -19.08 -2.09
CA SER A 116 28.12 -18.62 -2.86
C SER A 116 27.90 -18.77 -4.38
N ASP A 117 27.21 -19.83 -4.79
CA ASP A 117 26.92 -20.14 -6.19
C ASP A 117 25.75 -19.30 -6.76
N GLY A 118 25.20 -18.37 -5.97
CA GLY A 118 24.10 -17.50 -6.36
C GLY A 118 22.72 -18.15 -6.34
N LYS A 119 22.60 -19.43 -5.96
CA LYS A 119 21.32 -20.13 -5.78
C LYS A 119 20.62 -19.62 -4.51
N ARG A 120 19.28 -19.57 -4.53
CA ARG A 120 18.50 -19.18 -3.34
C ARG A 120 18.59 -20.28 -2.30
N LYS A 121 18.89 -19.93 -1.04
CA LYS A 121 18.91 -20.90 0.06
C LYS A 121 17.52 -21.45 0.33
N ASP A 122 17.48 -22.74 0.63
CA ASP A 122 16.26 -23.42 1.09
C ASP A 122 15.98 -23.10 2.56
N ALA A 123 14.86 -23.60 3.08
CA ALA A 123 14.46 -23.35 4.46
C ALA A 123 15.46 -23.95 5.46
N ALA A 124 16.00 -25.13 5.18
CA ALA A 124 16.92 -25.84 6.06
C ALA A 124 18.24 -25.07 6.22
N SER A 125 18.81 -24.61 5.12
CA SER A 125 20.05 -23.82 5.10
C SER A 125 19.88 -22.49 5.85
N LEU A 126 18.76 -21.78 5.62
CA LEU A 126 18.48 -20.54 6.33
C LEU A 126 18.30 -20.78 7.83
N ARG A 127 17.58 -21.83 8.25
CA ARG A 127 17.44 -22.17 9.66
C ARG A 127 18.80 -22.45 10.30
N ALA A 128 19.67 -23.23 9.65
CA ALA A 128 21.00 -23.52 10.16
C ALA A 128 21.82 -22.24 10.38
N GLU A 129 21.77 -21.29 9.43
CA GLU A 129 22.43 -19.99 9.57
C GLU A 129 21.84 -19.12 10.67
N PHE A 130 20.51 -19.06 10.79
CA PHE A 130 19.89 -18.30 11.88
C PHE A 130 20.14 -18.94 13.26
N THR A 131 20.23 -20.27 13.35
CA THR A 131 20.56 -20.96 14.60
C THR A 131 22.00 -20.69 15.05
N SER A 132 22.94 -20.52 14.12
CA SER A 132 24.34 -20.16 14.43
C SER A 132 24.58 -18.64 14.46
N HIS A 133 23.57 -17.83 14.17
CA HIS A 133 23.69 -16.38 14.12
C HIS A 133 23.71 -15.78 15.53
N ALA A 134 24.82 -15.13 15.88
CA ALA A 134 24.87 -14.17 16.97
C ALA A 134 24.44 -12.80 16.46
N CYS A 135 23.35 -12.26 17.00
CA CYS A 135 22.89 -10.92 16.66
C CYS A 135 23.96 -9.86 16.96
N THR A 136 23.81 -8.69 16.34
CA THR A 136 24.60 -7.49 16.65
C THR A 136 23.67 -6.35 17.04
N ASN A 137 24.23 -5.23 17.47
CA ASN A 137 23.44 -4.02 17.76
C ASN A 137 22.71 -3.48 16.50
N SER A 138 23.23 -3.75 15.30
CA SER A 138 22.64 -3.38 14.02
C SER A 138 21.54 -4.32 13.51
N CYS A 139 21.37 -5.52 14.09
CA CYS A 139 20.26 -6.40 13.74
C CYS A 139 18.92 -5.81 14.20
N LEU A 140 17.88 -5.92 13.37
CA LEU A 140 16.57 -5.32 13.60
C LEU A 140 15.49 -6.40 13.78
N ILE A 141 14.78 -6.35 14.91
CA ILE A 141 13.67 -7.26 15.25
C ILE A 141 12.35 -6.48 15.17
N LEU A 142 11.36 -7.03 14.46
CA LEU A 142 10.03 -6.43 14.40
C LEU A 142 9.33 -6.58 15.75
N GLU A 143 8.50 -5.62 16.12
CA GLU A 143 7.70 -5.70 17.34
C GLU A 143 6.80 -6.94 17.33
N SER A 144 6.19 -7.26 16.19
CA SER A 144 5.39 -8.49 16.02
C SER A 144 6.20 -9.77 16.27
N GLU A 145 7.50 -9.78 15.98
CA GLU A 145 8.39 -10.91 16.26
C GLU A 145 8.78 -11.00 17.74
N ALA A 146 9.07 -9.86 18.37
CA ALA A 146 9.33 -9.78 19.81
C ALA A 146 8.12 -10.26 20.62
N VAL A 147 6.92 -9.77 20.26
CA VAL A 147 5.65 -10.18 20.88
C VAL A 147 5.40 -11.67 20.72
N ARG A 148 5.65 -12.23 19.53
CA ARG A 148 5.54 -13.68 19.30
C ARG A 148 6.47 -14.51 20.18
N ALA A 149 7.64 -13.97 20.54
CA ALA A 149 8.57 -14.60 21.47
C ALA A 149 8.27 -14.31 22.95
N GLY A 150 7.15 -13.66 23.26
CA GLY A 150 6.74 -13.31 24.63
C GLY A 150 7.38 -12.03 25.18
N LEU A 151 8.12 -11.28 24.36
CA LEU A 151 8.68 -9.98 24.74
C LEU A 151 7.68 -8.89 24.36
N THR A 152 6.93 -8.41 25.34
CA THR A 152 5.94 -7.33 25.19
C THR A 152 6.40 -6.06 25.93
N GLY A 153 5.82 -4.91 25.59
CA GLY A 153 6.09 -3.64 26.28
C GLY A 153 7.50 -3.08 26.07
N LYS A 154 8.17 -3.47 24.98
CA LYS A 154 9.49 -2.95 24.62
C LYS A 154 9.33 -1.64 23.86
N GLU A 155 10.15 -0.66 24.20
CA GLU A 155 10.17 0.63 23.49
C GLU A 155 10.46 0.41 22.00
N ALA A 156 9.82 1.18 21.14
CA ALA A 156 10.15 1.20 19.72
C ALA A 156 11.50 1.90 19.52
N LEU A 157 12.30 1.44 18.56
CA LEU A 157 13.47 2.21 18.10
C LEU A 157 13.03 3.58 17.61
N ASN A 158 13.74 4.62 18.01
CA ASN A 158 13.51 5.95 17.44
C ASN A 158 14.06 6.02 16.00
N SER A 159 13.66 7.07 15.27
CA SER A 159 14.03 7.23 13.85
C SER A 159 15.54 7.30 13.61
N THR A 160 16.29 7.88 14.55
CA THR A 160 17.74 8.06 14.45
C THR A 160 18.45 6.71 14.61
N GLU A 161 18.12 5.95 15.66
CA GLU A 161 18.66 4.60 15.89
C GLU A 161 18.35 3.67 14.71
N LEU A 162 17.12 3.71 14.18
CA LEU A 162 16.72 2.91 13.02
C LEU A 162 17.55 3.27 11.77
N GLN A 163 17.84 4.55 11.55
CA GLN A 163 18.64 5.00 10.43
C GLN A 163 20.10 4.51 10.55
N GLU A 164 20.67 4.53 11.75
CA GLU A 164 22.01 3.99 12.02
C GLU A 164 22.10 2.49 11.73
N CYS A 165 21.15 1.70 12.23
CA CYS A 165 21.10 0.26 11.94
C CYS A 165 21.00 -0.01 10.43
N ARG A 166 20.18 0.76 9.70
CA ARG A 166 20.02 0.61 8.24
C ARG A 166 21.29 0.94 7.48
N LEU A 167 22.05 1.95 7.90
CA LEU A 167 23.33 2.28 7.26
C LEU A 167 24.31 1.10 7.38
N VAL A 168 24.43 0.50 8.56
CA VAL A 168 25.29 -0.67 8.78
C VAL A 168 24.86 -1.87 7.93
N LEU A 169 23.56 -2.18 7.89
CA LEU A 169 23.04 -3.29 7.09
C LEU A 169 23.23 -3.09 5.58
N ASN A 170 23.06 -1.85 5.08
CA ASN A 170 23.22 -1.52 3.65
C ASN A 170 24.68 -1.49 3.17
N VAL A 171 25.61 -1.06 4.02
CA VAL A 171 27.04 -1.09 3.66
C VAL A 171 27.49 -2.53 3.41
N LEU A 172 27.03 -3.47 4.24
CA LEU A 172 27.44 -4.87 4.18
C LEU A 172 26.76 -5.68 3.06
N SER A 173 25.56 -5.29 2.65
CA SER A 173 24.91 -5.89 1.48
C SER A 173 25.62 -5.50 0.18
N ASN A 174 26.23 -4.31 0.13
CA ASN A 174 26.93 -3.79 -1.04
C ASN A 174 28.39 -4.26 -1.15
N THR A 175 29.11 -4.43 -0.02
CA THR A 175 30.52 -4.87 -0.05
C THR A 175 30.70 -6.27 -0.62
N LYS A 176 29.71 -7.17 -0.45
CA LYS A 176 29.75 -8.53 -1.01
C LYS A 176 29.58 -8.60 -2.53
N LYS A 177 29.18 -7.51 -3.20
CA LYS A 177 29.06 -7.47 -4.68
C LYS A 177 30.38 -7.12 -5.38
N ARG A 178 31.40 -6.68 -4.64
CA ARG A 178 32.74 -6.43 -5.20
C ARG A 178 33.56 -7.72 -5.16
N LYS A 179 33.68 -8.32 -6.34
CA LYS A 179 34.47 -9.49 -6.74
C LYS A 179 35.71 -9.74 -5.87
N ALA A 180 35.84 -10.98 -5.41
CA ALA A 180 37.13 -11.60 -5.16
C ALA A 180 37.79 -11.86 -6.51
N ASP A 181 38.80 -11.06 -6.86
CA ASP A 181 39.72 -11.39 -7.95
C ASP A 181 40.76 -12.38 -7.39
N SER A 182 40.55 -13.67 -7.64
CA SER A 182 41.55 -14.71 -7.39
C SER A 182 42.07 -15.26 -8.72
N VAL A 183 43.38 -15.10 -8.90
CA VAL A 183 44.22 -15.66 -9.97
C VAL A 183 44.13 -17.19 -9.97
N GLY A 184 43.84 -17.82 -11.13
CA GLY A 184 43.88 -19.27 -11.28
C GLY A 184 43.37 -19.79 -12.62
N HIS A 185 44.16 -20.65 -13.26
CA HIS A 185 44.08 -21.18 -14.63
C HIS A 185 42.94 -22.21 -14.94
N HIS A 186 42.61 -22.31 -16.24
CA HIS A 186 41.98 -23.43 -17.01
C HIS A 186 40.45 -23.71 -16.91
N PRO A 187 39.83 -24.44 -17.88
CA PRO A 187 39.69 -24.10 -19.29
C PRO A 187 38.22 -24.12 -19.79
N SER A 188 38.02 -23.46 -20.94
CA SER A 188 36.97 -23.66 -21.97
C SER A 188 35.59 -24.24 -21.56
N SER A 189 34.60 -23.36 -21.44
CA SER A 189 33.20 -23.66 -21.79
C SER A 189 32.55 -22.42 -22.42
N PRO A 190 31.62 -22.58 -23.39
CA PRO A 190 31.23 -21.51 -24.31
C PRO A 190 30.32 -20.50 -23.60
N LYS A 191 30.88 -19.32 -23.34
CA LYS A 191 30.19 -18.18 -22.74
C LYS A 191 29.29 -17.49 -23.77
N LYS A 192 28.00 -17.38 -23.45
CA LYS A 192 27.12 -16.35 -24.05
C LYS A 192 27.74 -14.98 -23.83
N ALA A 193 28.00 -14.28 -24.93
CA ALA A 193 28.63 -12.97 -24.97
C ALA A 193 27.88 -11.96 -24.10
N ARG A 194 28.41 -11.70 -22.91
CA ARG A 194 28.17 -10.46 -22.18
C ARG A 194 29.23 -9.48 -22.69
N HIS A 195 28.80 -8.47 -23.44
CA HIS A 195 29.62 -7.32 -23.78
C HIS A 195 30.19 -6.71 -22.50
N SER A 196 31.48 -6.95 -22.26
CA SER A 196 32.29 -6.13 -21.38
C SER A 196 32.46 -4.79 -22.09
N VAL A 197 31.81 -3.75 -21.57
CA VAL A 197 32.11 -2.38 -21.95
C VAL A 197 33.47 -2.08 -21.35
N GLU A 198 34.53 -2.26 -22.13
CA GLU A 198 35.85 -1.73 -21.82
C GLU A 198 35.77 -0.21 -21.89
N GLU A 199 36.01 0.41 -20.74
CA GLU A 199 36.06 1.85 -20.56
C GLU A 199 37.36 2.36 -21.20
N SER A 200 37.33 2.46 -22.52
CA SER A 200 38.40 3.01 -23.33
C SER A 200 38.47 4.51 -23.09
N THR A 201 39.57 4.95 -22.48
CA THR A 201 39.95 6.34 -22.21
C THR A 201 40.29 7.11 -23.49
N SER A 202 39.48 6.94 -24.54
CA SER A 202 39.60 7.74 -25.74
C SER A 202 39.07 9.13 -25.41
N ASN A 203 39.98 10.10 -25.48
CA ASN A 203 39.76 11.53 -25.34
C ASN A 203 38.94 12.07 -26.52
N ALA A 204 37.84 11.39 -26.86
CA ALA A 204 36.92 11.78 -27.91
C ALA A 204 36.18 13.02 -27.42
N GLY A 205 36.51 14.16 -28.03
CA GLY A 205 36.05 15.49 -27.66
C GLY A 205 34.56 15.49 -27.28
N PHE A 206 34.31 15.79 -26.01
CA PHE A 206 32.97 16.04 -25.53
C PHE A 206 32.41 17.29 -26.23
N PRO A 207 31.14 17.26 -26.69
CA PRO A 207 30.17 16.18 -26.55
C PRO A 207 30.28 15.08 -27.62
N TYR A 208 30.23 13.82 -27.18
CA TYR A 208 30.07 12.67 -28.08
C TYR A 208 28.69 12.70 -28.74
N ILE A 209 28.67 12.74 -30.07
CA ILE A 209 27.43 12.72 -30.85
C ILE A 209 27.00 11.26 -31.04
N LEU A 210 25.84 10.90 -30.48
CA LEU A 210 25.26 9.56 -30.64
C LEU A 210 25.01 9.22 -32.11
N PRO A 211 25.21 7.96 -32.54
CA PRO A 211 24.77 7.46 -33.84
C PRO A 211 23.26 7.67 -34.03
N GLN A 212 22.83 7.90 -35.28
CA GLN A 212 21.41 8.20 -35.57
C GLN A 212 20.48 7.06 -35.12
N SER A 213 20.87 5.80 -35.30
CA SER A 213 20.08 4.64 -34.86
C SER A 213 19.83 4.61 -33.36
N GLU A 214 20.80 5.07 -32.55
CA GLU A 214 20.64 5.15 -31.10
C GLU A 214 19.74 6.32 -30.70
N LYS A 215 19.86 7.47 -31.38
CA LYS A 215 18.92 8.59 -31.22
C LYS A 215 17.49 8.18 -31.55
N ASP A 216 17.28 7.48 -32.66
CA ASP A 216 15.96 7.01 -33.09
C ASP A 216 15.38 6.04 -32.07
N LYS A 217 16.20 5.12 -31.54
CA LYS A 217 15.80 4.20 -30.48
C LYS A 217 15.35 4.95 -29.21
N ILE A 218 16.12 5.95 -28.76
CA ILE A 218 15.78 6.77 -27.60
C ILE A 218 14.48 7.54 -27.85
N ILE A 219 14.30 8.10 -29.05
CA ILE A 219 13.07 8.82 -29.43
C ILE A 219 11.86 7.87 -29.43
N CYS A 220 12.00 6.66 -30.00
CA CYS A 220 10.93 5.66 -29.98
C CYS A 220 10.59 5.23 -28.54
N GLU A 221 11.59 4.89 -27.72
CA GLU A 221 11.40 4.53 -26.32
C GLU A 221 10.72 5.66 -25.53
N PHE A 222 11.13 6.91 -25.76
CA PHE A 222 10.49 8.07 -25.17
C PHE A 222 9.03 8.19 -25.62
N ARG A 223 8.76 8.15 -26.94
CA ARG A 223 7.40 8.25 -27.50
C ARG A 223 6.48 7.16 -26.97
N ASP A 224 6.98 5.93 -26.84
CA ASP A 224 6.21 4.80 -26.32
C ASP A 224 5.93 4.97 -24.82
N SER A 225 6.94 5.40 -24.06
CA SER A 225 6.83 5.64 -22.61
C SER A 225 5.94 6.83 -22.26
N THR A 226 5.89 7.84 -23.13
CA THR A 226 5.03 9.03 -22.97
C THR A 226 3.78 8.99 -23.84
N SER A 227 3.46 7.84 -24.42
CA SER A 227 2.27 7.70 -25.26
C SER A 227 1.00 7.84 -24.39
N ASN A 228 -0.10 8.32 -24.99
CA ASN A 228 -1.38 8.42 -24.31
C ASN A 228 -1.86 7.07 -23.75
N ALA A 229 -1.51 5.96 -24.42
CA ALA A 229 -1.83 4.61 -23.96
C ALA A 229 -1.09 4.26 -22.66
N THR A 230 0.22 4.54 -22.61
CA THR A 230 1.06 4.29 -21.43
C THR A 230 0.71 5.21 -20.26
N LEU A 231 0.40 6.47 -20.56
CA LEU A 231 0.02 7.47 -19.56
C LEU A 231 -1.45 7.40 -19.15
N LYS A 232 -2.25 6.52 -19.78
CA LYS A 232 -3.67 6.36 -19.47
C LYS A 232 -3.83 5.95 -18.00
N ARG A 233 -4.70 6.64 -17.30
CA ARG A 233 -5.05 6.36 -15.90
C ARG A 233 -6.51 6.03 -15.77
N TYR A 234 -6.83 5.21 -14.79
CA TYR A 234 -8.20 4.92 -14.40
C TYR A 234 -8.41 5.28 -12.94
N GLU A 235 -9.61 5.79 -12.63
CA GLU A 235 -10.05 6.07 -11.29
C GLU A 235 -10.46 4.75 -10.60
N CYS A 236 -9.91 4.46 -9.43
CA CYS A 236 -10.33 3.30 -8.66
C CYS A 236 -11.75 3.47 -8.12
N SER A 237 -12.60 2.47 -8.34
CA SER A 237 -14.01 2.55 -7.99
C SER A 237 -14.31 2.69 -6.51
N PHE A 238 -13.39 2.27 -5.64
CA PHE A 238 -13.62 2.26 -4.20
C PHE A 238 -12.92 3.40 -3.44
N CYS A 239 -11.94 4.09 -4.04
CA CYS A 239 -11.14 5.09 -3.34
C CYS A 239 -10.80 6.34 -4.16
N GLY A 240 -11.22 6.41 -5.43
CA GLY A 240 -10.96 7.57 -6.29
C GLY A 240 -9.51 7.74 -6.73
N LYS A 241 -8.58 6.86 -6.30
CA LYS A 241 -7.17 6.97 -6.69
C LYS A 241 -7.03 6.74 -8.21
N LEU A 242 -6.39 7.69 -8.90
CA LEU A 242 -5.92 7.50 -10.27
C LEU A 242 -4.68 6.61 -10.28
N GLU A 243 -4.75 5.51 -11.02
CA GLU A 243 -3.63 4.56 -11.20
C GLU A 243 -3.44 4.29 -12.69
N LEU A 244 -2.20 3.99 -13.11
CA LEU A 244 -1.88 3.67 -14.50
C LEU A 244 -2.66 2.45 -14.99
N ALA A 245 -3.01 2.45 -16.27
CA ALA A 245 -3.71 1.34 -16.93
C ALA A 245 -3.01 -0.01 -16.75
N THR A 246 -1.68 -0.02 -16.68
CA THR A 246 -0.86 -1.22 -16.46
C THR A 246 -0.98 -1.80 -15.05
N ASP A 247 -1.38 -0.98 -14.08
CA ASP A 247 -1.30 -1.29 -12.65
C ASP A 247 -2.67 -1.54 -12.01
N VAL A 248 -3.75 -1.22 -12.72
CA VAL A 248 -5.12 -1.47 -12.27
C VAL A 248 -5.54 -2.93 -12.47
N LYS A 249 -6.39 -3.43 -11.57
CA LYS A 249 -7.06 -4.72 -11.73
C LYS A 249 -8.54 -4.51 -11.98
N MET A 250 -9.08 -5.18 -12.99
CA MET A 250 -10.51 -5.18 -13.27
C MET A 250 -11.19 -6.38 -12.62
N ARG A 251 -12.37 -6.17 -12.05
CA ARG A 251 -13.21 -7.23 -11.49
C ARG A 251 -14.64 -7.01 -11.92
N SER A 252 -15.28 -8.04 -12.45
CA SER A 252 -16.70 -7.98 -12.78
C SER A 252 -17.54 -7.68 -11.54
N VAL A 253 -18.54 -6.81 -11.70
CA VAL A 253 -19.47 -6.42 -10.63
C VAL A 253 -20.19 -7.63 -10.03
N GLN A 254 -20.51 -8.63 -10.86
CA GLN A 254 -21.22 -9.84 -10.44
C GLN A 254 -20.34 -10.78 -9.61
N ASN A 255 -19.02 -10.68 -9.78
CA ASN A 255 -18.09 -11.65 -9.20
C ASN A 255 -17.42 -11.16 -7.92
N LEU A 256 -17.46 -9.85 -7.61
CA LEU A 256 -16.77 -9.28 -6.46
C LEU A 256 -17.75 -9.00 -5.32
N ASP A 257 -17.63 -9.73 -4.22
CA ASP A 257 -18.40 -9.50 -3.00
C ASP A 257 -17.89 -8.26 -2.24
N ILE A 258 -18.74 -7.23 -2.20
CA ILE A 258 -18.49 -5.93 -1.53
C ILE A 258 -19.28 -5.75 -0.22
N SER A 259 -19.91 -6.80 0.31
CA SER A 259 -20.81 -6.74 1.48
C SER A 259 -20.18 -6.15 2.76
N ILE A 260 -18.86 -6.26 2.93
CA ILE A 260 -18.16 -5.62 4.05
C ILE A 260 -18.13 -4.10 3.91
N LEU A 261 -18.00 -3.59 2.67
CA LEU A 261 -17.96 -2.16 2.38
C LEU A 261 -19.36 -1.56 2.52
N GLU A 262 -20.39 -2.25 2.04
CA GLU A 262 -21.79 -1.84 2.16
C GLU A 262 -22.19 -1.66 3.63
N ARG A 263 -21.94 -2.66 4.48
CA ARG A 263 -22.23 -2.57 5.92
C ARG A 263 -21.49 -1.42 6.60
N ALA A 264 -20.24 -1.14 6.20
CA ALA A 264 -19.48 -0.04 6.74
C ALA A 264 -20.06 1.32 6.32
N VAL A 265 -20.49 1.44 5.06
CA VAL A 265 -21.18 2.63 4.56
C VAL A 265 -22.51 2.85 5.26
N ASP A 266 -23.31 1.81 5.51
CA ASP A 266 -24.57 1.94 6.23
C ASP A 266 -24.36 2.46 7.66
N ALA A 267 -23.36 1.93 8.36
CA ALA A 267 -22.97 2.45 9.68
C ALA A 267 -22.52 3.92 9.59
N LEU A 268 -21.75 4.28 8.56
CA LEU A 268 -21.31 5.66 8.32
C LEU A 268 -22.49 6.60 8.08
N ARG A 269 -23.41 6.26 7.17
CA ARG A 269 -24.61 7.05 6.85
C ARG A 269 -25.39 7.45 8.09
N VAL A 270 -25.58 6.50 9.02
CA VAL A 270 -26.25 6.73 10.31
C VAL A 270 -25.41 7.64 11.20
N SER A 271 -24.12 7.34 11.37
CA SER A 271 -23.25 8.07 12.30
C SER A 271 -22.94 9.53 11.87
N SER A 272 -22.83 9.78 10.56
CA SER A 272 -22.48 11.09 10.00
C SER A 272 -23.69 11.90 9.54
N SER A 273 -24.90 11.31 9.56
CA SER A 273 -26.11 11.89 8.96
C SER A 273 -25.93 12.24 7.46
N GLN A 274 -25.12 11.47 6.73
CA GLN A 274 -24.88 11.65 5.30
C GLN A 274 -25.42 10.45 4.51
N PRO A 275 -26.70 10.47 4.05
CA PRO A 275 -27.31 9.33 3.37
C PRO A 275 -26.70 9.03 1.99
N ARG A 276 -26.00 10.01 1.39
CA ARG A 276 -25.45 9.93 0.03
C ARG A 276 -24.07 9.26 -0.06
N ILE A 277 -23.51 8.77 1.05
CA ILE A 277 -22.24 8.02 1.01
C ILE A 277 -22.49 6.71 0.29
N GLU A 278 -21.65 6.36 -0.69
CA GLU A 278 -21.74 5.09 -1.42
C GLU A 278 -20.46 4.24 -1.23
N PRO A 279 -20.53 2.90 -1.31
CA PRO A 279 -19.37 2.03 -1.16
C PRO A 279 -18.39 2.11 -2.34
N PHE A 280 -18.89 2.54 -3.50
CA PHE A 280 -18.10 2.78 -4.71
C PHE A 280 -18.74 3.89 -5.56
N LYS A 281 -17.96 4.48 -6.47
CA LYS A 281 -18.43 5.51 -7.41
C LYS A 281 -18.93 4.86 -8.70
N ALA A 282 -20.22 4.94 -8.99
CA ALA A 282 -20.81 4.26 -10.16
C ALA A 282 -20.21 4.74 -11.51
N SER A 283 -19.89 6.03 -11.64
CA SER A 283 -19.29 6.61 -12.86
C SER A 283 -17.86 6.13 -13.13
N SER A 284 -17.20 5.48 -12.17
CA SER A 284 -15.87 4.89 -12.35
C SER A 284 -15.87 3.47 -12.92
N LEU A 285 -17.06 2.86 -13.11
CA LEU A 285 -17.17 1.52 -13.66
C LEU A 285 -16.73 1.50 -15.12
N MET A 286 -15.85 0.58 -15.48
CA MET A 286 -15.45 0.39 -16.87
C MET A 286 -16.51 -0.45 -17.58
N ASP A 287 -17.01 0.07 -18.70
CA ASP A 287 -18.07 -0.54 -19.51
C ASP A 287 -19.34 -0.89 -18.71
N GLY A 288 -19.61 -0.14 -17.63
CA GLY A 288 -20.75 -0.33 -16.72
C GLY A 288 -20.79 -1.67 -15.97
N SER A 289 -19.75 -2.52 -16.10
CA SER A 289 -19.80 -3.91 -15.64
C SER A 289 -18.56 -4.36 -14.88
N ASN A 290 -17.51 -3.55 -14.85
CA ASN A 290 -16.26 -3.86 -14.18
C ASN A 290 -15.86 -2.77 -13.18
N TYR A 291 -15.60 -3.20 -11.94
CA TYR A 291 -14.87 -2.41 -10.97
C TYR A 291 -13.42 -2.24 -11.38
N VAL A 292 -12.91 -1.02 -11.23
CA VAL A 292 -11.49 -0.69 -11.38
C VAL A 292 -10.85 -0.64 -9.99
N LEU A 293 -9.86 -1.49 -9.73
CA LEU A 293 -9.15 -1.54 -8.47
C LEU A 293 -7.72 -1.03 -8.63
N CYS A 294 -7.35 -0.01 -7.88
CA CYS A 294 -5.96 0.37 -7.68
C CYS A 294 -5.19 -0.75 -6.96
N HIS A 295 -3.85 -0.67 -6.97
CA HIS A 295 -3.00 -1.67 -6.33
C HIS A 295 -3.38 -1.89 -4.84
N VAL A 296 -3.64 -0.81 -4.10
CA VAL A 296 -3.95 -0.85 -2.67
C VAL A 296 -5.29 -1.56 -2.39
N CYS A 297 -6.36 -1.16 -3.07
CA CYS A 297 -7.67 -1.78 -2.89
C CYS A 297 -7.66 -3.25 -3.34
N ALA A 298 -6.89 -3.58 -4.38
CA ALA A 298 -6.73 -4.94 -4.84
C ALA A 298 -6.06 -5.88 -3.83
N LEU A 299 -5.20 -5.36 -2.93
CA LEU A 299 -4.57 -6.15 -1.86
C LEU A 299 -5.59 -6.59 -0.79
N SER A 300 -6.66 -5.82 -0.59
CA SER A 300 -7.75 -6.16 0.33
C SER A 300 -8.71 -7.22 -0.21
N VAL A 301 -8.57 -7.63 -1.48
CA VAL A 301 -9.42 -8.62 -2.13
C VAL A 301 -8.75 -9.99 -2.14
N SER A 302 -9.44 -10.99 -1.60
CA SER A 302 -9.04 -12.40 -1.68
C SER A 302 -10.24 -13.26 -2.00
N ARG A 303 -10.08 -14.21 -2.93
CA ARG A 303 -11.15 -15.10 -3.43
C ARG A 303 -12.41 -14.33 -3.87
N ASN A 304 -12.20 -13.26 -4.63
CA ASN A 304 -13.24 -12.35 -5.12
C ASN A 304 -14.14 -11.75 -4.03
N LYS A 305 -13.59 -11.51 -2.84
CA LYS A 305 -14.28 -10.86 -1.72
C LYS A 305 -13.32 -9.90 -1.02
N PHE A 306 -13.82 -8.73 -0.60
CA PHE A 306 -13.08 -7.86 0.30
C PHE A 306 -12.95 -8.51 1.68
N GLN A 307 -11.71 -8.74 2.12
CA GLN A 307 -11.42 -9.30 3.45
C GLN A 307 -11.33 -8.19 4.51
N THR A 308 -10.94 -6.99 4.11
CA THR A 308 -10.77 -5.81 4.95
C THR A 308 -11.26 -4.57 4.20
N ILE A 309 -11.63 -3.53 4.94
CA ILE A 309 -11.99 -2.23 4.37
C ILE A 309 -10.68 -1.50 4.00
N PRO A 310 -10.41 -1.18 2.72
CA PRO A 310 -9.19 -0.48 2.35
C PRO A 310 -9.11 0.88 3.04
N LEU A 311 -7.94 1.24 3.57
CA LEU A 311 -7.74 2.46 4.37
C LEU A 311 -8.27 3.73 3.69
N ARG A 312 -8.08 3.84 2.37
CA ARG A 312 -8.50 5.01 1.58
C ARG A 312 -9.85 4.84 0.88
N SER A 313 -10.62 3.81 1.21
CA SER A 313 -11.91 3.59 0.56
C SER A 313 -12.98 4.56 1.03
N TYR A 314 -14.00 4.77 0.19
CA TYR A 314 -15.19 5.56 0.52
C TYR A 314 -15.93 5.01 1.76
N ALA A 315 -15.87 3.69 1.95
CA ALA A 315 -16.38 3.00 3.14
C ALA A 315 -15.66 3.36 4.46
N ASN A 316 -14.59 4.17 4.42
CA ASN A 316 -13.95 4.77 5.60
C ASN A 316 -14.30 6.26 5.80
N GLY A 317 -15.42 6.72 5.24
CA GLY A 317 -15.86 8.12 5.39
C GLY A 317 -15.06 9.10 4.54
N LEU A 318 -14.42 8.60 3.48
CA LEU A 318 -13.67 9.41 2.51
C LEU A 318 -14.49 9.74 1.26
N TRP A 319 -15.80 9.46 1.28
CA TRP A 319 -16.72 9.88 0.24
C TRP A 319 -16.94 11.39 0.34
N ILE A 320 -16.62 12.10 -0.73
CA ILE A 320 -16.70 13.57 -0.77
C ILE A 320 -18.00 14.05 -1.44
N GLY A 321 -18.80 13.13 -1.96
CA GLY A 321 -19.96 13.44 -2.81
C GLY A 321 -19.58 13.61 -4.28
N GLU A 322 -20.57 14.00 -5.06
CA GLU A 322 -20.35 14.46 -6.43
C GLU A 322 -19.59 15.78 -6.42
N VAL A 323 -18.75 15.98 -7.43
CA VAL A 323 -18.04 17.25 -7.61
C VAL A 323 -19.09 18.33 -7.94
N PRO A 324 -19.21 19.41 -7.15
CA PRO A 324 -20.14 20.50 -7.43
C PRO A 324 -19.92 21.06 -8.83
N PRO A 325 -20.96 21.49 -9.57
CA PRO A 325 -20.83 22.06 -10.91
C PRO A 325 -19.81 23.20 -10.99
N GLU A 326 -19.69 23.99 -9.93
CA GLU A 326 -18.74 25.10 -9.83
C GLU A 326 -17.28 24.64 -9.73
N LEU A 327 -17.06 23.38 -9.35
CA LEU A 327 -15.74 22.75 -9.26
C LEU A 327 -15.49 21.76 -10.40
N GLN A 328 -16.41 21.64 -11.35
CA GLN A 328 -16.21 20.84 -12.57
C GLN A 328 -15.35 21.63 -13.57
N ASP A 329 -14.58 20.92 -14.37
CA ASP A 329 -13.76 21.47 -15.46
C ASP A 329 -12.73 22.54 -15.08
N LEU A 330 -12.30 22.57 -13.81
CA LEU A 330 -11.23 23.44 -13.38
C LEU A 330 -9.93 23.08 -14.10
N THR A 331 -9.23 24.09 -14.59
CA THR A 331 -7.86 23.93 -15.08
C THR A 331 -6.95 23.45 -13.95
N LEU A 332 -5.85 22.78 -14.29
CA LEU A 332 -4.84 22.35 -13.30
C LEU A 332 -4.41 23.51 -12.37
N LEU A 333 -4.35 24.74 -12.90
CA LEU A 333 -3.99 25.93 -12.12
C LEU A 333 -5.11 26.31 -11.13
N GLU A 334 -6.37 26.20 -11.52
CA GLU A 334 -7.53 26.46 -10.66
C GLU A 334 -7.70 25.38 -9.59
N GLU A 335 -7.54 24.09 -9.94
CA GLU A 335 -7.51 22.99 -8.98
C GLU A 335 -6.46 23.22 -7.89
N GLN A 336 -5.25 23.64 -8.29
CA GLN A 336 -4.19 23.99 -7.33
C GLN A 336 -4.52 25.22 -6.49
N CYS A 337 -5.35 26.14 -7.00
CA CYS A 337 -5.86 27.26 -6.23
C CYS A 337 -6.90 26.82 -5.18
N ILE A 338 -7.79 25.89 -5.47
CA ILE A 338 -8.82 25.49 -4.49
C ILE A 338 -8.37 24.38 -3.53
N ALA A 339 -7.24 23.72 -3.81
CA ALA A 339 -6.71 22.67 -2.96
C ALA A 339 -6.45 23.17 -1.52
N ARG A 340 -7.06 22.52 -0.51
CA ARG A 340 -6.87 22.82 0.93
C ARG A 340 -5.41 22.81 1.38
N ALA A 341 -4.57 22.09 0.66
CA ALA A 341 -3.14 21.98 0.89
C ALA A 341 -2.41 22.36 -0.41
N ARG A 342 -1.96 23.62 -0.50
CA ARG A 342 -1.17 24.08 -1.65
C ARG A 342 0.31 23.81 -1.39
N ALA A 343 0.96 23.11 -2.31
CA ALA A 343 2.41 23.13 -2.41
C ALA A 343 2.81 24.49 -2.99
N THR A 344 2.99 25.50 -2.14
CA THR A 344 3.24 26.87 -2.60
C THR A 344 4.66 27.09 -3.09
N ARG A 345 5.62 26.30 -2.58
CA ARG A 345 7.03 26.35 -3.00
C ARG A 345 7.65 24.95 -2.99
N CYS A 346 8.17 24.56 -4.14
CA CYS A 346 9.12 23.45 -4.25
C CYS A 346 10.53 24.04 -4.26
N MET A 347 11.26 23.92 -3.15
CA MET A 347 12.65 24.36 -3.08
C MET A 347 13.55 23.18 -3.42
N TYR A 348 14.24 23.25 -4.55
CA TYR A 348 15.23 22.24 -4.94
C TYR A 348 16.63 22.73 -4.61
N LYS A 349 17.35 21.96 -3.80
CA LYS A 349 18.80 22.12 -3.66
C LYS A 349 19.47 21.08 -4.56
N ILE A 350 20.12 21.55 -5.61
CA ILE A 350 20.98 20.73 -6.44
C ILE A 350 22.29 20.54 -5.65
N LYS A 351 22.64 19.29 -5.35
CA LYS A 351 23.92 18.94 -4.73
C LYS A 351 24.69 18.03 -5.67
N LEU A 352 25.99 18.26 -5.79
CA LEU A 352 26.88 17.30 -6.43
C LEU A 352 26.96 16.08 -5.51
N GLY A 353 26.55 14.92 -6.01
CA GLY A 353 26.64 13.65 -5.30
C GLY A 353 28.09 13.16 -5.22
N PRO A 354 28.38 12.15 -4.37
CA PRO A 354 29.73 11.57 -4.24
C PRO A 354 30.29 10.98 -5.54
N SER A 355 29.43 10.65 -6.50
CA SER A 355 29.79 10.15 -7.83
C SER A 355 29.99 11.27 -8.87
N GLY A 356 29.92 12.54 -8.47
CA GLY A 356 29.92 13.68 -9.41
C GLY A 356 28.59 13.92 -10.12
N GLN A 357 27.59 13.05 -9.93
CA GLN A 357 26.26 13.24 -10.50
C GLN A 357 25.46 14.28 -9.70
N LEU A 358 24.81 15.22 -10.39
CA LEU A 358 23.92 16.18 -9.77
C LEU A 358 22.67 15.46 -9.25
N ALA A 359 22.47 15.48 -7.93
CA ALA A 359 21.26 14.99 -7.28
C ALA A 359 20.42 16.19 -6.83
N ALA A 360 19.17 16.27 -7.30
CA ALA A 360 18.21 17.23 -6.81
C ALA A 360 17.54 16.69 -5.55
N ARG A 361 17.61 17.44 -4.45
CA ARG A 361 16.83 17.17 -3.24
C ARG A 361 15.85 18.32 -3.04
N GLY A 362 14.55 18.01 -3.04
CA GLY A 362 13.48 18.99 -2.90
C GLY A 362 12.82 18.92 -1.53
N ASN A 363 12.50 20.08 -0.95
CA ASN A 363 11.50 20.19 0.11
C ASN A 363 10.22 20.77 -0.50
N VAL A 364 9.08 20.17 -0.17
CA VAL A 364 7.75 20.70 -0.51
C VAL A 364 7.19 21.38 0.73
N CYS A 365 7.02 22.69 0.66
CA CYS A 365 6.32 23.43 1.71
C CYS A 365 4.81 23.41 1.40
N ILE A 366 4.06 22.69 2.23
CA ILE A 366 2.59 22.66 2.16
C ILE A 366 2.08 23.70 3.16
N LEU A 367 1.41 24.73 2.67
CA LEU A 367 0.71 25.68 3.53
C LEU A 367 -0.77 25.24 3.61
N PRO A 368 -1.27 24.85 4.79
CA PRO A 368 -2.70 24.60 4.95
C PRO A 368 -3.46 25.91 4.76
N GLN A 369 -4.52 25.90 3.96
CA GLN A 369 -5.46 27.01 3.91
C GLN A 369 -6.46 26.87 5.06
N ASP A 370 -6.56 27.92 5.87
CA ASP A 370 -7.62 28.01 6.87
C ASP A 370 -8.94 28.27 6.16
N THR A 371 -9.80 27.25 6.11
CA THR A 371 -11.12 27.35 5.49
C THR A 371 -12.20 27.76 6.50
N SER A 372 -11.85 27.99 7.77
CA SER A 372 -12.83 28.33 8.81
C SER A 372 -13.56 29.65 8.54
N SER A 373 -12.97 30.55 7.77
CA SER A 373 -13.58 31.82 7.36
C SER A 373 -14.69 31.70 6.31
N PHE A 374 -14.89 30.53 5.69
CA PHE A 374 -15.91 30.33 4.65
C PHE A 374 -17.24 29.75 5.18
N VAL A 375 -17.32 29.45 6.48
CA VAL A 375 -18.58 29.01 7.10
C VAL A 375 -19.31 30.26 7.60
N SER A 376 -20.02 30.94 6.69
CA SER A 376 -20.92 32.06 6.99
C SER A 376 -22.35 31.59 7.20
#